data_AF-A0A1I2I118-F1
#
_entry.id   AF-A0A1I2I118-F1
#
_cell.length_a   1.000
_cell.length_b   1.000
_cell.length_c   1.000
_cell.angle_alpha   90.00
_cell.angle_beta   90.00
_cell.angle_gamma   90.00
#
_symmetry.space_group_name_H-M   'P 1'
#
loop_
_entity.id
_entity.type
_entity.pdbx_description
1 polymer ?
#
loop_
_entity_poly.entity_id
_entity_poly.type
_entity_poly.pdbx_seq_one_letter_code
_entity_poly.pdbx_strand_id
1 'polypeptide(L)'
;MGVTWNAIIEWPVEDVLATIKHAGLKLHEAYVRYFTSRVSCVFCIMSSLEDMIASAHCEANQDVYRVMVELEADSTFGFQGNRWLADVAPHLLSPELLERVAEAKRSAQFRMEAEAQLIASVRQRVSWHLGLNAKYLTADAVIARYAELLAMKALKEAKTKAKATKAKRTKGLSKSTESVA
;
A
#
# COMPACT_ATOMS: atom_id res chain seq x y z
N MET A 1 -6.57 11.28 -37.09
CA MET A 1 -6.60 11.79 -35.71
C MET A 1 -7.58 10.93 -34.92
N GLY A 2 -7.15 10.33 -33.81
CA GLY A 2 -8.03 9.58 -32.91
C GLY A 2 -8.32 10.42 -31.68
N VAL A 3 -9.59 10.50 -31.26
CA VAL A 3 -9.97 11.12 -29.99
C VAL A 3 -10.05 10.06 -28.91
N THR A 4 -9.49 10.33 -27.73
CA THR A 4 -9.65 9.46 -26.57
C THR A 4 -11.06 9.63 -26.01
N TRP A 5 -11.87 8.57 -26.09
CA TRP A 5 -13.23 8.58 -25.58
C TRP A 5 -13.30 7.96 -24.17
N ASN A 6 -13.66 8.78 -23.18
CA ASN A 6 -13.78 8.37 -21.77
C ASN A 6 -15.25 8.47 -21.30
N ALA A 7 -16.11 7.57 -21.78
CA ALA A 7 -17.57 7.66 -21.67
C ALA A 7 -18.14 7.78 -20.24
N ILE A 8 -17.40 7.28 -19.24
CA ILE A 8 -17.87 7.17 -17.85
C ILE A 8 -16.91 7.85 -16.86
N ILE A 9 -16.10 8.82 -17.31
CA ILE A 9 -15.08 9.44 -16.45
C ILE A 9 -15.66 10.14 -15.21
N GLU A 10 -16.87 10.70 -15.33
CA GLU A 10 -17.56 11.39 -14.25
C GLU A 10 -18.40 10.45 -13.37
N TRP A 11 -18.42 9.15 -13.69
CA TRP A 11 -19.28 8.22 -12.97
C TRP A 11 -18.69 7.87 -11.60
N PRO A 12 -19.50 7.95 -10.52
CA PRO A 12 -19.10 7.38 -9.25
C PRO A 12 -19.13 5.85 -9.33
N VAL A 13 -18.34 5.19 -8.48
CA VAL A 13 -18.20 3.72 -8.46
C VAL A 13 -19.55 3.05 -8.19
N GLU A 14 -20.42 3.67 -7.39
CA GLU A 14 -21.75 3.14 -7.07
C GLU A 14 -22.63 2.99 -8.31
N ASP A 15 -22.55 3.93 -9.26
CA ASP A 15 -23.37 3.93 -10.47
C ASP A 15 -22.86 2.87 -11.47
N VAL A 16 -21.54 2.66 -11.52
CA VAL A 16 -20.93 1.55 -12.26
C VAL A 16 -21.45 0.21 -11.73
N LEU A 17 -21.43 0.01 -10.41
CA LEU A 17 -21.90 -1.23 -9.78
C LEU A 17 -23.41 -1.44 -9.95
N ALA A 18 -24.21 -0.37 -9.85
CA ALA A 18 -25.65 -0.43 -10.10
C ALA A 18 -25.98 -0.81 -11.55
N THR A 19 -25.23 -0.27 -12.51
CA THR A 19 -25.40 -0.56 -13.94
C THR A 19 -25.05 -2.02 -14.26
N ILE A 20 -23.94 -2.54 -13.72
CA ILE A 20 -23.56 -3.96 -13.84
C ILE A 20 -24.67 -4.86 -13.31
N LYS A 21 -25.22 -4.53 -12.14
CA LYS A 21 -26.33 -5.28 -11.54
C LYS A 21 -27.60 -5.22 -12.40
N HIS A 22 -27.97 -4.05 -12.91
CA HIS A 22 -29.16 -3.87 -13.75
C HIS A 22 -29.05 -4.65 -15.06
N ALA A 23 -27.84 -4.71 -15.64
CA ALA A 23 -27.54 -5.51 -16.83
C ALA A 23 -27.50 -7.03 -16.58
N GLY A 24 -27.66 -7.49 -15.33
CA GLY A 24 -27.59 -8.91 -14.98
C GLY A 24 -26.18 -9.51 -15.06
N LEU A 25 -25.13 -8.68 -15.11
CA LEU A 25 -23.74 -9.12 -15.17
C LEU A 25 -23.22 -9.46 -13.77
N LYS A 26 -22.34 -10.47 -13.71
CA LYS A 26 -21.68 -10.87 -12.47
C LYS A 26 -20.41 -10.08 -12.26
N LEU A 27 -20.18 -9.62 -11.02
CA LEU A 27 -18.91 -9.04 -10.62
C LEU A 27 -17.83 -10.11 -10.56
N HIS A 28 -16.59 -9.68 -10.82
CA HIS A 28 -15.40 -10.53 -10.69
C HIS A 28 -15.30 -11.12 -9.27
N GLU A 29 -14.82 -12.36 -9.15
CA GLU A 29 -14.75 -13.07 -7.87
C GLU A 29 -13.95 -12.33 -6.80
N ALA A 30 -12.94 -11.55 -7.21
CA ALA A 30 -12.14 -10.71 -6.32
C ALA A 30 -13.01 -9.75 -5.47
N TYR A 31 -14.12 -9.25 -6.00
CA TYR A 31 -15.04 -8.38 -5.26
C TYR A 31 -15.99 -9.14 -4.34
N VAL A 32 -16.45 -10.32 -4.76
CA VAL A 32 -17.56 -11.03 -4.09
C VAL A 32 -17.11 -12.15 -3.17
N ARG A 33 -15.98 -12.80 -3.47
CA ARG A 33 -15.42 -13.93 -2.72
C ARG A 33 -14.31 -13.48 -1.80
N TYR A 34 -13.41 -12.63 -2.29
CA TYR A 34 -12.23 -12.16 -1.56
C TYR A 34 -12.38 -10.74 -1.01
N PHE A 35 -13.46 -10.03 -1.37
CA PHE A 35 -13.79 -8.69 -0.87
C PHE A 35 -12.70 -7.63 -1.07
N THR A 36 -11.90 -7.78 -2.12
CA THR A 36 -10.95 -6.75 -2.54
C THR A 36 -11.68 -5.50 -3.00
N SER A 37 -11.05 -4.35 -2.83
CA SER A 37 -11.57 -3.04 -3.24
C SER A 37 -11.38 -2.78 -4.75
N ARG A 38 -10.49 -3.52 -5.42
CA ARG A 38 -10.16 -3.40 -6.84
C ARG A 38 -9.63 -4.71 -7.42
N VAL A 39 -9.93 -4.97 -8.68
CA VAL A 39 -9.27 -6.02 -9.48
C VAL A 39 -8.00 -5.45 -10.12
N SER A 40 -6.86 -6.08 -9.90
CA SER A 40 -5.58 -5.72 -10.54
C SER A 40 -4.63 -6.92 -10.52
N CYS A 41 -3.31 -6.69 -10.66
CA CYS A 41 -2.30 -7.71 -10.38
C CYS A 41 -2.51 -8.31 -8.98
N VAL A 42 -2.24 -9.61 -8.85
CA VAL A 42 -2.44 -10.42 -7.63
C VAL A 42 -1.87 -9.73 -6.38
N PHE A 43 -0.60 -9.32 -6.41
CA PHE A 43 -0.02 -8.40 -5.43
C PHE A 43 0.39 -7.11 -6.14
N CYS A 44 -0.54 -6.15 -6.22
CA CYS A 44 -0.27 -4.86 -6.84
C CYS A 44 0.52 -3.95 -5.88
N ILE A 45 1.56 -3.28 -6.39
CA ILE A 45 2.35 -2.31 -5.62
C ILE A 45 1.51 -1.17 -5.03
N MET A 46 0.40 -0.82 -5.68
CA MET A 46 -0.54 0.21 -5.22
C MET A 46 -1.67 -0.34 -4.35
N SER A 47 -1.62 -1.63 -3.99
CA SER A 47 -2.68 -2.29 -3.23
C SER A 47 -2.70 -1.84 -1.77
N SER A 48 -3.89 -1.82 -1.19
CA SER A 48 -4.05 -1.62 0.26
C SER A 48 -3.55 -2.86 1.02
N LEU A 49 -3.31 -2.72 2.32
CA LEU A 49 -2.97 -3.88 3.16
C LEU A 49 -4.11 -4.90 3.15
N GLU A 50 -5.35 -4.41 3.28
CA GLU A 50 -6.55 -5.23 3.29
C GLU A 50 -6.69 -6.05 1.98
N ASP A 51 -6.44 -5.43 0.83
CA ASP A 51 -6.50 -6.11 -0.46
C ASP A 51 -5.35 -7.12 -0.64
N MET A 52 -4.16 -6.86 -0.09
CA MET A 52 -3.07 -7.84 -0.12
C MET A 52 -3.34 -9.05 0.78
N ILE A 53 -3.93 -8.83 1.96
CA ILE A 53 -4.38 -9.92 2.85
C ILE A 53 -5.45 -10.75 2.14
N ALA A 54 -6.46 -10.09 1.55
CA ALA A 54 -7.49 -10.75 0.77
C ALA A 54 -6.92 -11.56 -0.41
N SER A 55 -5.93 -11.00 -1.11
CA SER A 55 -5.23 -11.69 -2.19
C SER A 55 -4.47 -12.93 -1.72
N ALA A 56 -3.78 -12.86 -0.59
CA ALA A 56 -3.05 -13.99 0.00
C ALA A 56 -3.98 -15.12 0.48
N HIS A 57 -5.24 -14.82 0.80
CA HIS A 57 -6.25 -15.84 1.11
C HIS A 57 -6.72 -16.64 -0.10
N CYS A 58 -6.46 -16.17 -1.33
CA CYS A 58 -6.70 -16.98 -2.52
C CYS A 58 -5.57 -17.99 -2.70
N GLU A 59 -5.86 -19.28 -2.57
CA GLU A 59 -4.86 -20.36 -2.70
C GLU A 59 -4.07 -20.29 -4.01
N ALA A 60 -4.74 -19.96 -5.13
CA ALA A 60 -4.09 -19.81 -6.43
C ALA A 60 -3.04 -18.68 -6.49
N ASN A 61 -3.07 -17.74 -5.54
CA ASN A 61 -2.13 -16.62 -5.46
C ASN A 61 -0.92 -16.92 -4.55
N GLN A 62 -0.97 -17.99 -3.75
CA GLN A 62 0.02 -18.22 -2.70
C GLN A 62 1.41 -18.62 -3.23
N ASP A 63 1.48 -19.26 -4.40
CA ASP A 63 2.76 -19.52 -5.06
C ASP A 63 3.45 -18.21 -5.46
N VAL A 64 2.69 -17.30 -6.08
CA VAL A 64 3.20 -15.96 -6.45
C VAL A 64 3.57 -15.16 -5.22
N TYR A 65 2.80 -15.26 -4.13
CA TYR A 65 3.14 -14.64 -2.85
C TYR A 65 4.54 -15.06 -2.37
N ARG A 66 4.80 -16.38 -2.31
CA ARG A 66 6.08 -16.93 -1.86
C ARG A 66 7.24 -16.48 -2.75
N VAL A 67 7.08 -16.56 -4.08
CA VAL A 67 8.10 -16.10 -5.04
C VAL A 67 8.42 -14.62 -4.85
N MET A 68 7.40 -13.77 -4.63
CA MET A 68 7.63 -12.36 -4.39
C MET A 68 8.33 -12.09 -3.06
N VAL A 69 8.04 -12.87 -2.02
CA VAL A 69 8.74 -12.79 -0.73
C VAL A 69 10.20 -13.27 -0.84
N GLU A 70 10.48 -14.28 -1.67
CA GLU A 70 11.86 -14.66 -2.01
C GLU A 70 12.62 -13.50 -2.65
N LEU A 71 12.00 -12.76 -3.57
CA LEU A 71 12.60 -11.56 -4.16
C LEU A 71 12.87 -10.47 -3.12
N GLU A 72 12.01 -10.29 -2.10
CA GLU A 72 12.29 -9.38 -1.00
C GLU A 72 13.52 -9.84 -0.20
N ALA A 73 13.60 -11.14 0.08
CA ALA A 73 14.71 -11.73 0.81
C ALA A 73 16.05 -11.59 0.06
N ASP A 74 16.05 -11.82 -1.26
CA ASP A 74 17.26 -11.75 -2.09
C ASP A 74 17.68 -10.31 -2.37
N SER A 75 16.72 -9.42 -2.63
CA SER A 75 17.04 -8.03 -2.97
C SER A 75 17.34 -7.18 -1.74
N THR A 76 16.88 -7.57 -0.55
CA THR A 76 16.90 -6.75 0.67
C THR A 76 16.06 -5.46 0.58
N PHE A 77 15.10 -5.42 -0.35
CA PHE A 77 14.12 -4.35 -0.50
C PHE A 77 12.72 -4.87 -0.21
N GLY A 78 11.98 -4.14 0.64
CA GLY A 78 10.57 -4.42 0.88
C GLY A 78 9.72 -4.10 -0.34
N PHE A 79 8.65 -4.87 -0.52
CA PHE A 79 7.72 -4.82 -1.63
C PHE A 79 7.12 -3.43 -1.80
N GLN A 80 6.72 -2.80 -0.69
CA GLN A 80 6.35 -1.39 -0.64
C GLN A 80 7.40 -0.65 0.19
N GLY A 81 7.69 0.61 -0.14
CA GLY A 81 8.78 1.37 0.50
C GLY A 81 8.71 1.51 2.03
N ASN A 82 7.59 1.16 2.67
CA ASN A 82 7.44 1.08 4.13
C ASN A 82 6.83 -0.24 4.63
N ARG A 83 6.73 -1.28 3.79
CA ARG A 83 6.07 -2.55 4.14
C ARG A 83 6.66 -3.70 3.34
N TRP A 84 6.94 -4.79 4.06
CA TRP A 84 7.33 -6.05 3.46
C TRP A 84 6.09 -6.88 3.15
N LEU A 85 6.05 -7.48 1.98
CA LEU A 85 5.00 -8.42 1.60
C LEU A 85 5.04 -9.64 2.51
N ALA A 86 6.22 -10.05 2.97
CA ALA A 86 6.40 -11.14 3.94
C ALA A 86 5.57 -10.97 5.23
N ASP A 87 5.24 -9.74 5.61
CA ASP A 87 4.45 -9.44 6.80
C ASP A 87 2.93 -9.57 6.58
N VAL A 88 2.47 -9.72 5.33
CA VAL A 88 1.04 -9.80 4.98
C VAL A 88 0.44 -11.15 5.38
N ALA A 89 1.15 -12.25 5.11
CA ALA A 89 0.70 -13.59 5.44
C ALA A 89 1.90 -14.48 5.84
N PRO A 90 2.56 -14.19 6.97
CA PRO A 90 3.79 -14.90 7.37
C PRO A 90 3.55 -16.40 7.63
N HIS A 91 2.33 -16.80 7.95
CA HIS A 91 1.93 -18.20 8.14
C HIS A 91 1.97 -19.04 6.86
N LEU A 92 2.11 -18.42 5.68
CA LEU A 92 2.26 -19.11 4.39
C LEU A 92 3.73 -19.31 3.98
N LEU A 93 4.68 -18.84 4.80
CA LEU A 93 6.11 -18.89 4.54
C LEU A 93 6.75 -20.06 5.29
N SER A 94 7.76 -20.67 4.68
CA SER A 94 8.56 -21.69 5.36
C SER A 94 9.45 -21.05 6.44
N PRO A 95 9.88 -21.80 7.46
CA PRO A 95 10.82 -21.31 8.46
C PRO A 95 12.10 -20.73 7.86
N GLU A 96 12.63 -21.37 6.81
CA GLU A 96 13.85 -20.92 6.12
C GLU A 96 13.64 -19.58 5.42
N LEU A 97 12.49 -19.37 4.78
CA LEU A 97 12.17 -18.10 4.14
C LEU A 97 11.94 -16.99 5.17
N LEU A 98 11.32 -17.29 6.31
CA LEU A 98 11.18 -16.34 7.41
C LEU A 98 12.54 -15.88 7.96
N GLU A 99 13.50 -16.79 8.09
CA GLU A 99 14.85 -16.46 8.52
C GLU A 99 15.59 -15.58 7.49
N ARG A 100 15.50 -15.93 6.20
CA ARG A 100 16.06 -15.12 5.11
C ARG A 100 15.45 -13.71 5.07
N VAL A 101 14.14 -13.59 5.26
CA VAL A 101 13.47 -12.28 5.34
C VAL A 101 13.96 -11.49 6.56
N ALA A 102 14.17 -12.14 7.71
CA ALA A 102 14.70 -11.47 8.89
C ALA A 102 16.11 -10.92 8.65
N GLU A 103 16.97 -11.68 7.95
CA GLU A 103 18.29 -11.20 7.53
C GLU A 103 18.21 -10.07 6.52
N ALA A 104 17.34 -10.18 5.51
CA ALA A 104 17.11 -9.15 4.51
C ALA A 104 16.66 -7.83 5.14
N LYS A 105 15.82 -7.89 6.19
CA LYS A 105 15.41 -6.71 6.98
C LYS A 105 16.58 -6.08 7.75
N ARG A 106 17.50 -6.87 8.31
CA ARG A 106 18.72 -6.36 8.94
C ARG A 106 19.65 -5.70 7.92
N SER A 107 19.85 -6.33 6.78
CA SER A 107 20.62 -5.76 5.66
C SER A 107 20.01 -4.45 5.14
N ALA A 108 18.68 -4.39 5.04
CA ALA A 108 17.97 -3.16 4.69
C ALA A 108 18.19 -2.04 5.72
N GLN A 109 18.19 -2.37 7.01
CA GLN A 109 18.47 -1.42 8.09
C GLN A 109 19.88 -0.85 7.98
N PHE A 110 20.89 -1.71 7.80
CA PHE A 110 22.28 -1.28 7.62
C PHE A 110 22.44 -0.37 6.40
N ARG A 111 21.79 -0.70 5.28
CA ARG A 111 21.77 0.16 4.09
C ARG A 111 21.15 1.53 4.39
N MET A 112 20.00 1.57 5.06
CA MET A 112 19.34 2.85 5.40
C MET A 112 20.23 3.75 6.27
N GLU A 113 21.01 3.17 7.19
CA GLU A 113 21.97 3.91 8.02
C GLU A 113 23.11 4.51 7.17
N ALA A 114 23.68 3.73 6.26
CA ALA A 114 24.71 4.20 5.33
C ALA A 114 24.17 5.29 4.38
N GLU A 115 22.96 5.10 3.83
CA GLU A 115 22.29 6.10 2.98
C GLU A 115 22.01 7.40 3.75
N ALA A 116 21.62 7.32 5.02
CA ALA A 116 21.38 8.51 5.85
C ALA A 116 22.66 9.33 6.06
N GLN A 117 23.81 8.67 6.24
CA GLN A 117 25.11 9.33 6.33
C GLN A 117 25.45 10.05 5.03
N LEU A 118 25.23 9.39 3.89
CA LEU A 118 25.44 9.99 2.57
C LEU A 118 24.54 11.21 2.37
N ILE A 119 23.24 11.09 2.65
CA ILE A 119 22.26 12.18 2.54
C ILE A 119 22.67 13.37 3.41
N ALA A 120 23.03 13.12 4.67
CA ALA A 120 23.48 14.14 5.60
C ALA A 120 24.72 14.89 5.05
N SER A 121 25.73 14.16 4.56
CA SER A 121 26.94 14.77 4.00
C SER A 121 26.68 15.62 2.76
N VAL A 122 25.81 15.15 1.86
CA VAL A 122 25.41 15.89 0.65
C VAL A 122 24.64 17.14 1.03
N ARG A 123 23.68 17.03 1.95
CA ARG A 123 22.91 18.17 2.46
C ARG A 123 23.81 19.24 3.06
N GLN A 124 24.79 18.87 3.88
CA GLN A 124 25.77 19.80 4.46
C GLN A 124 26.52 20.56 3.36
N ARG A 125 27.11 19.84 2.40
CA ARG A 125 27.89 20.46 1.31
C ARG A 125 27.05 21.41 0.46
N VAL A 126 25.86 20.96 0.04
CA VAL A 126 24.95 21.79 -0.77
C VAL A 126 24.51 23.03 0.02
N SER A 127 24.15 22.85 1.29
CA SER A 127 23.74 23.96 2.16
C SER A 127 24.83 25.01 2.29
N TRP A 128 26.08 24.56 2.49
CA TRP A 128 27.25 25.42 2.56
C TRP A 128 27.45 26.22 1.26
N HIS A 129 27.48 25.54 0.11
CA HIS A 129 27.75 26.18 -1.18
C HIS A 129 26.67 27.18 -1.60
N LEU A 130 25.41 26.90 -1.26
CA LEU A 130 24.26 27.73 -1.65
C LEU A 130 23.85 28.74 -0.56
N GLY A 131 24.55 28.79 0.58
CA GLY A 131 24.18 29.66 1.69
C GLY A 131 22.78 29.34 2.27
N LEU A 132 22.35 28.09 2.18
CA LEU A 132 21.05 27.66 2.71
C LEU A 132 21.15 27.39 4.21
N ASN A 133 20.04 27.58 4.92
CA ASN A 133 19.88 27.11 6.30
C ASN A 133 19.18 25.74 6.30
N ALA A 134 19.84 24.71 5.77
CA ALA A 134 19.24 23.39 5.65
C ALA A 134 19.15 22.67 7.02
N LYS A 135 18.06 21.94 7.21
CA LYS A 135 17.82 21.09 8.39
C LYS A 135 18.22 19.63 8.11
N TYR A 136 18.31 18.84 9.19
CA TYR A 136 18.62 17.41 9.15
C TYR A 136 19.99 17.14 8.51
N LEU A 137 21.03 17.66 9.16
CA LEU A 137 22.42 17.62 8.68
C LEU A 137 23.23 16.45 9.23
N THR A 138 22.65 15.61 10.09
CA THR A 138 23.26 14.39 10.62
C THR A 138 22.46 13.17 10.20
N ALA A 139 23.09 11.99 10.15
CA ALA A 139 22.43 10.74 9.81
C ALA A 139 21.24 10.46 10.75
N ASP A 140 21.44 10.60 12.06
CA ASP A 140 20.39 10.41 13.06
C ASP A 140 19.20 11.34 12.85
N ALA A 141 19.46 12.62 12.52
CA ALA A 141 18.39 13.58 12.25
C ALA A 141 17.64 13.26 10.95
N VAL A 142 18.31 12.71 9.93
CA VAL A 142 17.67 12.25 8.69
C VAL A 142 16.78 11.04 8.97
N ILE A 143 17.30 10.04 9.70
CA ILE A 143 16.56 8.82 10.06
C ILE A 143 15.33 9.18 10.92
N ALA A 144 15.53 9.97 11.98
CA ALA A 144 14.44 10.40 12.86
C ALA A 144 13.37 11.14 12.07
N ARG A 145 13.76 12.04 11.17
CA ARG A 145 12.81 12.76 10.34
C ARG A 145 12.03 11.85 9.39
N TYR A 146 12.69 10.86 8.80
CA TYR A 146 12.01 9.90 7.94
C TYR A 146 10.99 9.08 8.73
N ALA A 147 11.36 8.60 9.92
CA ALA A 147 10.45 7.89 10.82
C ALA A 147 9.21 8.73 11.20
N GLU A 148 9.41 10.02 11.54
CA GLU A 148 8.30 10.96 11.80
C GLU A 148 7.37 11.09 10.59
N LEU A 149 7.92 11.25 9.38
CA LEU A 149 7.13 11.42 8.16
C LEU A 149 6.30 10.16 7.85
N LEU A 150 6.86 8.98 8.06
CA LEU A 150 6.15 7.71 7.91
C LEU A 150 5.00 7.60 8.92
N ALA A 151 5.24 7.95 10.19
CA ALA A 151 4.20 7.95 11.22
C ALA A 151 3.08 8.96 10.90
N MET A 152 3.42 10.16 10.43
CA MET A 152 2.44 11.18 10.02
C MET A 152 1.58 10.68 8.84
N LYS A 153 2.20 10.02 7.86
CA LYS A 153 1.48 9.42 6.73
C LYS A 153 0.51 8.35 7.20
N ALA A 154 0.95 7.43 8.06
CA ALA A 154 0.10 6.37 8.61
C ALA A 154 -1.11 6.95 9.38
N LEU A 155 -0.90 7.98 10.20
CA LEU A 155 -1.98 8.67 10.91
C LEU A 155 -2.96 9.35 9.94
N LYS A 156 -2.47 9.97 8.86
CA LYS A 156 -3.32 10.59 7.84
C LYS A 156 -4.16 9.55 7.09
N GLU A 157 -3.58 8.40 6.76
CA GLU A 157 -4.29 7.29 6.14
C GLU A 157 -5.38 6.73 7.07
N ALA A 158 -5.07 6.51 8.36
CA ALA A 158 -6.04 6.06 9.36
C ALA A 158 -7.21 7.05 9.53
N LYS A 159 -6.92 8.37 9.61
CA LYS A 159 -7.96 9.42 9.68
C LYS A 159 -8.84 9.44 8.43
N THR A 160 -8.25 9.25 7.25
CA THR A 160 -8.98 9.22 5.98
C THR A 160 -9.90 7.99 5.91
N LYS A 161 -9.40 6.82 6.29
CA LYS A 161 -10.20 5.59 6.41
C LYS A 161 -11.35 5.76 7.41
N ALA A 162 -11.10 6.31 8.59
CA ALA A 162 -12.14 6.54 9.61
C ALA A 162 -13.24 7.50 9.12
N LYS A 163 -12.88 8.56 8.39
CA LYS A 163 -13.86 9.47 7.75
C LYS A 163 -14.69 8.76 6.69
N ALA A 164 -14.07 7.95 5.84
CA ALA A 164 -14.76 7.17 4.82
C ALA A 164 -15.75 6.16 5.44
N THR A 165 -15.35 5.45 6.49
CA THR A 165 -16.22 4.51 7.22
C THR A 165 -17.39 5.22 7.87
N LYS A 166 -17.16 6.40 8.48
CA LYS A 166 -18.23 7.22 9.08
C LYS A 166 -19.22 7.72 8.02
N ALA A 167 -18.73 8.17 6.86
CA ALA A 167 -19.57 8.61 5.74
C ALA A 167 -20.39 7.46 5.14
N LYS A 168 -19.80 6.27 4.98
CA LYS A 168 -20.50 5.07 4.48
C LYS A 168 -21.60 4.61 5.44
N ARG A 169 -21.36 4.72 6.76
CA ARG A 169 -22.32 4.36 7.81
C ARG A 169 -23.47 5.37 7.94
N THR A 170 -23.23 6.67 7.72
CA THR A 170 -24.30 7.68 7.67
C THR A 170 -25.14 7.59 6.40
N LYS A 171 -24.52 7.33 5.24
CA LYS A 171 -25.22 7.13 3.96
C LYS A 171 -25.97 5.79 3.86
N GLY A 172 -25.52 4.77 4.59
CA GLY A 172 -26.25 3.50 4.75
C GLY A 172 -27.50 3.63 5.62
N LEU A 173 -27.44 4.46 6.67
CA LEU A 173 -28.59 4.71 7.56
C LEU A 173 -29.68 5.55 6.89
N SER A 174 -29.32 6.46 5.98
CA SER A 174 -30.29 7.26 5.21
C SER A 174 -31.00 6.48 4.10
N LYS A 175 -30.38 5.43 3.54
CA LYS A 175 -31.01 4.56 2.52
C LYS A 175 -31.96 3.52 3.11
N SER A 176 -31.82 3.15 4.39
CA SER A 176 -32.78 2.25 5.07
C SER A 176 -34.11 2.91 5.43
N THR A 177 -34.19 4.24 5.43
CA THR A 177 -35.43 5.00 5.70
C THR A 177 -36.27 5.31 4.47
N GLU A 178 -35.79 5.02 3.25
CA GLU A 178 -36.53 5.27 1.99
C GLU A 178 -37.10 3.99 1.33
N SER A 179 -37.00 2.82 1.99
CA SER A 179 -37.53 1.53 1.49
C SER A 179 -38.85 1.09 2.13
N VAL A 180 -39.51 1.97 2.90
CA VAL A 180 -40.84 1.70 3.47
C VAL A 180 -41.72 2.93 3.23
N ALA A 181 -42.17 3.07 1.98
CA ALA A 181 -43.34 3.83 1.58
C ALA A 181 -43.87 3.26 0.26
#